data_AF-A0A813IYN5-F1
#
_entry.id   AF-A0A813IYN5-F1
#
_cell.length_a   1.000
_cell.length_b   1.000
_cell.length_c   1.000
_cell.angle_alpha   90.00
_cell.angle_beta   90.00
_cell.angle_gamma   90.00
#
_symmetry.space_group_name_H-M   'P 1'
#
loop_
_entity.id
_entity.type
_entity.pdbx_description
1 polymer ?
#
loop_
_entity_poly.entity_id
_entity_poly.type
_entity_poly.pdbx_seq_one_letter_code
_entity_poly.pdbx_strand_id
1 'polypeptide(L)'
;MYRPEEGEKFFKPDGSELQWAPGDWMRCTFQDPYDSTSPLTFQYMAQRVAYTDADGTLVKTAAYEKFVVDEKMDLPHPNTCCNYGNCNLQPQQYLDNFSAQNRRQMVIYAQPPPGPLSVAPQAQRMP
;
A
#
# COMPACT_ATOMS: atom_id res chain seq x y z
N MET A 1 8.78 2.93 9.19
CA MET A 1 7.85 1.79 8.99
C MET A 1 7.89 0.97 10.26
N TYR A 2 6.73 0.55 10.77
CA TYR A 2 6.58 -0.26 11.97
C TYR A 2 6.18 -1.69 11.59
N ARG A 3 6.74 -2.69 12.28
CA ARG A 3 6.44 -4.10 12.05
C ARG A 3 5.60 -4.60 13.23
N PRO A 4 4.31 -4.91 13.00
CA PRO A 4 3.47 -5.49 14.03
C PRO A 4 4.03 -6.80 14.61
N GLU A 5 3.84 -7.00 15.91
CA GLU A 5 4.22 -8.21 16.65
C GLU A 5 3.01 -9.06 17.06
N GLU A 6 3.21 -10.36 17.26
CA GLU A 6 2.12 -11.27 17.61
C GLU A 6 1.44 -10.85 18.93
N GLY A 7 0.10 -10.80 18.91
CA GLY A 7 -0.71 -10.34 20.05
C GLY A 7 -1.05 -8.86 20.05
N GLU A 8 -0.43 -8.06 19.17
CA GLU A 8 -0.81 -6.66 19.00
C GLU A 8 -2.15 -6.49 18.30
N LYS A 9 -2.94 -5.54 18.80
CA LYS A 9 -4.25 -5.19 18.27
C LYS A 9 -4.28 -3.74 17.83
N PHE A 10 -4.71 -3.53 16.60
CA PHE A 10 -4.94 -2.21 16.04
C PHE A 10 -6.44 -2.02 15.85
N PHE A 11 -6.92 -0.79 16.01
CA PHE A 11 -8.33 -0.46 15.84
C PHE A 11 -8.49 0.61 14.78
N LYS A 12 -9.52 0.48 13.97
CA LYS A 12 -9.92 1.49 12.99
C LYS A 12 -10.66 2.64 13.70
N PRO A 13 -10.88 3.79 13.02
CA PRO A 13 -11.62 4.90 13.61
C PRO A 13 -13.06 4.56 14.06
N ASP A 14 -13.66 3.53 13.47
CA ASP A 14 -14.98 3.02 13.85
C ASP A 14 -14.96 2.07 15.08
N GLY A 15 -13.78 1.83 15.67
CA GLY A 15 -13.58 0.93 16.81
C GLY A 15 -13.45 -0.55 16.43
N SER A 16 -13.62 -0.93 15.16
CA SER A 16 -13.42 -2.31 14.72
C SER A 16 -11.94 -2.70 14.73
N GLU A 17 -11.65 -3.96 15.05
CA GLU A 17 -10.29 -4.49 15.04
C GLU A 17 -9.75 -4.58 13.59
N LEU A 18 -8.56 -4.02 13.37
CA LEU A 18 -7.84 -4.10 12.11
C LEU A 18 -7.12 -5.45 12.03
N GLN A 19 -7.59 -6.31 11.14
CA GLN A 19 -6.95 -7.59 10.84
C GLN A 19 -5.63 -7.36 10.07
N TRP A 20 -4.57 -8.03 10.49
CA TRP A 20 -3.25 -7.97 9.87
C TRP A 20 -2.56 -9.34 9.91
N ALA A 21 -1.62 -9.57 8.99
CA ALA A 21 -0.91 -10.85 8.86
C ALA A 21 0.60 -10.67 9.07
N PRO A 22 1.32 -11.72 9.51
CA PRO A 22 2.78 -11.70 9.57
C PRO A 22 3.40 -11.29 8.23
N GLY A 23 4.21 -10.23 8.27
CA GLY A 23 4.86 -9.64 7.08
C GLY A 23 4.16 -8.39 6.53
N ASP A 24 2.99 -8.02 7.06
CA ASP A 24 2.42 -6.69 6.85
C ASP A 24 3.23 -5.63 7.63
N TRP A 25 3.15 -4.38 7.17
CA TRP A 25 3.87 -3.26 7.76
C TRP A 25 2.95 -2.09 8.00
N MET A 26 3.10 -1.42 9.13
CA MET A 26 2.40 -0.18 9.40
C MET A 26 3.26 1.01 8.93
N ARG A 27 2.71 1.86 8.07
CA ARG A 27 3.32 3.16 7.78
C ARG A 27 2.83 4.18 8.80
N CYS A 28 3.76 4.66 9.60
CA CYS A 28 3.55 5.75 10.54
C CYS A 28 4.23 7.01 10.01
N THR A 29 3.52 8.13 10.04
CA THR A 29 4.04 9.46 9.74
C THR A 29 3.88 10.30 10.99
N PHE A 30 4.99 10.85 11.47
CA PHE A 30 5.05 11.69 12.66
C PHE A 30 4.96 13.17 12.25
N GLN A 31 4.51 14.03 13.16
CA GLN A 31 4.46 15.47 12.93
C GLN A 31 5.86 16.04 12.72
N ASP A 32 6.83 15.60 13.51
CA ASP A 32 8.26 15.83 13.28
C ASP A 32 8.91 14.50 12.86
N PRO A 33 9.46 14.40 11.62
CA PRO A 33 10.07 13.16 11.14
C PRO A 33 11.36 12.76 11.89
N TYR A 34 11.92 13.64 12.71
CA TYR A 34 13.14 13.41 13.49
C TYR A 34 12.87 13.18 14.99
N ASP A 35 11.63 13.32 15.45
CA ASP A 35 11.21 13.08 16.85
C ASP A 35 10.13 11.99 16.91
N SER A 36 10.52 10.81 17.39
CA SER A 36 9.63 9.66 17.56
C SER A 36 8.62 9.81 18.69
N THR A 37 8.76 10.84 19.54
CA THR A 37 7.78 11.17 20.58
C THR A 37 6.71 12.15 20.08
N SER A 38 6.91 12.74 18.90
CA SER A 38 5.94 13.66 18.32
C SER A 38 4.63 12.94 17.93
N PRO A 39 3.49 13.65 17.87
CA PRO A 39 2.22 13.05 17.51
C PRO A 39 2.24 12.38 16.12
N LEU A 40 1.51 11.29 15.97
CA LEU A 40 1.25 10.67 14.68
C LEU A 40 0.25 11.51 13.88
N THR A 41 0.59 11.82 12.63
CA THR A 41 -0.29 12.53 11.68
C THR A 41 -1.00 11.57 10.74
N PHE A 42 -0.33 10.50 10.30
CA PHE A 42 -0.92 9.44 9.49
C PHE A 42 -0.46 8.06 9.94
N GLN A 43 -1.39 7.12 9.95
CA GLN A 43 -1.13 5.71 10.22
C GLN A 43 -1.97 4.86 9.26
N TYR A 44 -1.34 4.00 8.47
CA TYR A 44 -2.05 3.05 7.62
C TYR A 44 -1.27 1.75 7.44
N MET A 45 -2.01 0.64 7.31
CA MET A 45 -1.44 -0.68 7.09
C MET A 45 -1.09 -0.88 5.62
N ALA A 46 0.18 -1.18 5.35
CA ALA A 46 0.66 -1.64 4.06
C ALA A 46 0.61 -3.17 4.04
N GLN A 47 -0.33 -3.71 3.27
CA GLN A 47 -0.47 -5.15 3.09
C GLN A 47 0.46 -5.66 1.99
N ARG A 48 1.12 -6.79 2.23
CA ARG A 48 1.98 -7.40 1.22
C ARG A 48 1.13 -8.05 0.13
N VAL A 49 1.16 -7.52 -1.09
CA VAL A 49 0.39 -8.06 -2.24
C VAL A 49 1.09 -9.23 -2.93
N ALA A 50 2.42 -9.25 -2.97
CA ALA A 50 3.17 -10.36 -3.55
C ALA A 50 4.57 -10.45 -2.94
N TYR A 51 5.20 -11.61 -3.09
CA TYR A 51 6.60 -11.85 -2.75
C TYR A 51 7.20 -12.91 -3.65
N THR A 52 8.53 -12.96 -3.72
CA THR A 52 9.25 -14.04 -4.37
C THR A 52 9.57 -15.11 -3.34
N ASP A 53 9.20 -16.37 -3.58
CA ASP A 53 9.54 -17.49 -2.70
C ASP A 53 11.00 -17.95 -2.85
N ALA A 54 11.36 -19.02 -2.13
CA ALA A 54 12.72 -19.56 -2.14
C ALA A 54 13.17 -20.06 -3.52
N ASP A 55 12.23 -20.42 -4.39
CA ASP A 55 12.48 -20.94 -5.74
C ASP A 55 12.51 -19.82 -6.79
N GLY A 56 12.37 -18.56 -6.37
CA GLY A 56 12.31 -17.43 -7.30
C GLY A 56 10.92 -17.22 -7.91
N THR A 57 9.89 -17.93 -7.44
CA THR A 57 8.53 -17.85 -7.98
C THR A 57 7.78 -16.70 -7.32
N LEU A 58 7.08 -15.90 -8.13
CA LEU A 58 6.22 -14.83 -7.64
C LEU A 58 4.93 -15.42 -7.04
N VAL A 59 4.77 -15.31 -5.73
CA VAL A 59 3.56 -15.71 -5.00
C VAL A 59 2.70 -14.48 -4.72
N LYS A 60 1.45 -14.53 -5.18
CA LYS A 60 0.42 -13.52 -4.91
C LYS A 60 -0.31 -13.87 -3.62
N THR A 61 -0.58 -12.87 -2.79
CA THR A 61 -1.30 -13.05 -1.52
C THR A 61 -2.79 -12.78 -1.69
N ALA A 62 -3.61 -13.10 -0.68
CA ALA A 62 -5.02 -12.69 -0.65
C ALA A 62 -5.21 -11.17 -0.76
N ALA A 63 -4.24 -10.37 -0.29
CA ALA A 63 -4.29 -8.92 -0.46
C ALA A 63 -4.17 -8.49 -1.93
N TYR A 64 -3.46 -9.26 -2.77
CA TYR A 64 -3.44 -9.00 -4.22
C TYR A 64 -4.78 -9.31 -4.88
N GLU A 65 -5.45 -10.38 -4.48
CA GLU A 65 -6.78 -10.70 -5.02
C GLU A 65 -7.78 -9.60 -4.68
N LYS A 66 -7.78 -9.16 -3.41
CA LYS A 66 -8.56 -8.00 -2.98
C LYS A 66 -8.21 -6.74 -3.77
N PHE A 67 -6.92 -6.46 -3.96
CA PHE A 67 -6.45 -5.31 -4.74
C PHE A 67 -6.97 -5.34 -6.19
N VAL A 68 -6.97 -6.50 -6.86
CA VAL A 68 -7.50 -6.66 -8.23
C VAL A 68 -9.03 -6.50 -8.30
N VAL A 69 -9.74 -6.78 -7.20
CA VAL A 69 -11.17 -6.47 -7.11
C VAL A 69 -11.37 -4.97 -6.90
N ASP A 70 -10.66 -4.40 -5.93
CA ASP A 70 -10.78 -3.00 -5.55
C ASP A 70 -10.45 -2.06 -6.72
N GLU A 71 -9.40 -2.36 -7.51
CA GLU A 71 -9.00 -1.52 -8.66
C GLU A 71 -10.10 -1.35 -9.71
N LYS A 72 -11.04 -2.31 -9.77
CA LYS A 72 -12.14 -2.35 -10.75
C LYS A 72 -13.42 -1.75 -10.22
N MET A 73 -13.49 -1.42 -8.93
CA MET A 73 -14.67 -0.82 -8.35
C MET A 73 -14.76 0.66 -8.73
N ASP A 74 -15.99 1.11 -9.02
CA ASP A 74 -16.26 2.52 -9.18
C ASP A 74 -16.11 3.24 -7.83
N LEU A 75 -15.64 4.49 -7.86
CA LEU A 75 -15.64 5.33 -6.67
C LEU A 75 -17.10 5.60 -6.24
N PRO A 76 -17.43 5.50 -4.95
CA PRO A 76 -18.76 5.85 -4.45
C PRO A 76 -19.20 7.25 -4.87
N HIS A 77 -18.26 8.21 -4.87
CA HIS A 77 -18.46 9.56 -5.37
C HIS A 77 -17.45 9.87 -6.49
N PRO A 78 -17.87 10.31 -7.68
CA PRO A 78 -16.94 10.58 -8.76
C PRO A 78 -16.06 11.82 -8.47
N ASN A 79 -14.77 11.67 -8.70
CA ASN A 79 -13.76 12.73 -8.57
C ASN A 79 -13.72 13.65 -9.81
N THR A 80 -13.12 14.84 -9.70
CA THR A 80 -12.77 15.69 -10.85
C THR A 80 -11.38 15.37 -11.43
N CYS A 81 -10.96 16.11 -12.47
CA CYS A 81 -9.60 16.07 -13.04
C CYS A 81 -9.11 14.65 -13.31
N CYS A 82 -9.79 13.93 -14.22
CA CYS A 82 -9.48 12.53 -14.57
C CYS A 82 -9.54 11.53 -13.40
N ASN A 83 -10.32 11.86 -12.37
CA ASN A 83 -10.49 11.17 -11.09
C ASN A 83 -9.34 11.34 -10.06
N TYR A 84 -8.46 12.31 -10.25
CA TYR A 84 -7.41 12.63 -9.25
C TYR A 84 -7.79 13.79 -8.32
N GLY A 85 -8.71 14.67 -8.75
CA GLY A 85 -9.12 15.84 -7.98
C GLY A 85 -10.29 15.51 -7.06
N ASN A 86 -10.11 15.70 -5.75
CA ASN A 86 -11.19 15.57 -4.76
C ASN A 86 -11.91 16.91 -4.50
N CYS A 87 -11.63 17.95 -5.30
CA CYS A 87 -12.09 19.32 -5.03
C CYS A 87 -13.62 19.49 -5.12
N ASN A 88 -14.33 18.57 -5.77
CA ASN A 88 -15.79 18.57 -5.82
C ASN A 88 -16.44 17.82 -4.65
N LEU A 89 -15.66 17.14 -3.81
CA LEU A 89 -16.18 16.30 -2.73
C LEU A 89 -16.33 17.11 -1.45
N GLN A 90 -17.45 16.88 -0.76
CA GLN A 90 -17.60 17.28 0.64
C GLN A 90 -16.72 16.39 1.55
N PRO A 91 -16.37 16.83 2.77
CA PRO A 91 -15.50 16.08 3.67
C PRO A 91 -15.92 14.62 3.89
N GLN A 92 -17.23 14.36 4.05
CA GLN A 92 -17.73 12.99 4.22
C GLN A 92 -17.56 12.16 2.94
N GLN A 93 -17.82 12.73 1.76
CA GLN A 93 -17.67 12.04 0.48
C GLN A 93 -16.20 11.67 0.20
N TYR A 94 -15.28 12.52 0.65
CA TYR A 94 -13.85 12.23 0.61
C TYR A 94 -13.50 11.01 1.47
N LEU A 95 -14.06 10.92 2.68
CA LEU A 95 -13.86 9.77 3.57
C LEU A 95 -14.48 8.50 3.00
N ASP A 96 -15.68 8.58 2.40
CA ASP A 96 -16.36 7.45 1.76
C ASP A 96 -15.50 6.88 0.61
N ASN A 97 -14.88 7.77 -0.18
CA ASN A 97 -13.98 7.40 -1.27
C ASN A 97 -12.64 6.84 -0.80
N PHE A 98 -12.22 7.07 0.45
CA PHE A 98 -10.92 6.61 0.98
C PHE A 98 -10.82 5.08 1.00
N SER A 99 -11.96 4.40 1.06
CA SER A 99 -12.06 2.94 1.03
C SER A 99 -12.02 2.32 -0.37
N ALA A 100 -12.16 3.14 -1.42
CA ALA A 100 -12.21 2.69 -2.81
C ALA A 100 -10.94 3.13 -3.57
N GLN A 101 -10.30 2.19 -4.27
CA GLN A 101 -9.16 2.49 -5.14
C GLN A 101 -9.61 2.53 -6.58
N ASN A 102 -9.41 3.67 -7.26
CA ASN A 102 -9.63 3.74 -8.70
C ASN A 102 -8.38 3.26 -9.45
N ARG A 103 -8.54 2.39 -10.46
CA ARG A 103 -7.49 2.00 -11.44
C ARG A 103 -6.58 3.14 -11.89
N ARG A 104 -7.10 4.36 -12.07
CA ARG A 104 -6.33 5.53 -12.50
C ARG A 104 -5.34 6.03 -11.45
N GLN A 105 -5.61 5.80 -10.17
CA GLN A 105 -4.71 6.15 -9.06
C GLN A 105 -3.63 5.09 -8.82
N MET A 106 -3.59 4.05 -9.65
CA MET A 106 -2.62 2.97 -9.55
C MET A 106 -1.61 3.02 -10.68
N VAL A 107 -0.34 2.94 -10.33
CA VAL A 107 0.75 2.72 -11.29
C VAL A 107 1.00 1.22 -11.34
N ILE A 108 0.45 0.54 -12.35
CA ILE A 108 0.88 -0.82 -12.67
C ILE A 108 2.21 -0.67 -13.41
N TYR A 109 3.33 -0.96 -12.75
CA TYR A 109 4.58 -1.19 -13.47
C TYR A 109 4.32 -2.38 -14.40
N ALA A 110 4.36 -2.12 -15.71
CA ALA A 110 4.25 -3.16 -16.72
C ALA A 110 5.29 -4.25 -16.46
N GLN A 111 4.97 -5.47 -16.90
CA GLN A 111 5.86 -6.63 -16.87
C GLN A 111 7.31 -6.20 -17.21
N PRO A 112 8.32 -6.66 -16.46
CA PRO A 112 9.70 -6.46 -16.89
C PRO A 112 9.82 -6.96 -18.34
N PRO A 113 10.49 -6.21 -19.23
CA PRO A 113 10.59 -6.59 -20.64
C PRO A 113 11.05 -8.05 -20.74
N PRO A 114 10.49 -8.88 -21.65
CA PRO A 114 10.93 -10.25 -21.82
C PRO A 114 12.40 -10.25 -22.25
N GLY A 115 13.26 -10.57 -21.30
CA GLY A 115 14.70 -10.59 -21.44
C GLY A 115 15.33 -10.82 -20.07
N PRO A 116 16.52 -11.44 -19.99
CA PRO A 116 17.19 -11.60 -18.71
C PRO A 116 17.39 -10.21 -18.12
N LEU A 117 16.94 -10.02 -16.88
CA LEU A 117 17.48 -8.98 -16.02
C LEU A 117 18.97 -9.29 -15.89
N SER A 118 19.75 -8.77 -16.82
CA SER A 118 21.19 -8.74 -16.74
C SER A 118 21.49 -7.88 -15.54
N VAL A 119 21.60 -8.54 -14.38
CA VAL A 119 22.36 -8.00 -13.28
C VAL A 119 23.76 -7.88 -13.86
N ALA A 120 24.09 -6.68 -14.37
CA ALA A 120 25.44 -6.40 -14.79
C ALA A 120 26.34 -6.86 -13.63
N PRO A 121 27.35 -7.72 -13.87
CA PRO A 121 28.26 -8.12 -12.81
C PRO A 121 28.74 -6.83 -12.16
N GLN A 122 28.49 -6.67 -10.86
CA GLN A 122 29.11 -5.59 -10.11
C GLN A 122 30.59 -5.69 -10.43
N ALA A 123 31.12 -4.68 -11.11
CA ALA A 123 32.53 -4.62 -11.46
C ALA A 123 33.28 -4.86 -10.15
N GLN A 124 33.92 -6.03 -10.05
CA GLN A 124 34.84 -6.34 -8.98
C GLN A 124 35.84 -5.19 -8.97
N ARG A 125 35.75 -4.33 -7.95
CA ARG A 125 36.89 -3.51 -7.57
C ARG A 125 37.94 -4.50 -7.09
N MET A 126 38.83 -4.88 -7.98
CA MET A 126 40.13 -5.44 -7.63
C MET A 126 41.12 -4.28 -7.47
N PRO A 127 42.22 -4.51 -6.75
CA PRO A 127 42.40 -4.40 -5.30
C PRO A 127 42.64 -2.96 -4.83
#